data_AF-A0A3D5K842-F1
#
_entry.id   AF-A0A3D5K842-F1
#
_cell.length_a   1.000
_cell.length_b   1.000
_cell.length_c   1.000
_cell.angle_alpha   90.00
_cell.angle_beta   90.00
_cell.angle_gamma   90.00
#
_symmetry.space_group_name_H-M   'P 1'
#
loop_
_entity.id
_entity.type
_entity.pdbx_description
1 polymer ?
#
loop_
_entity_poly.entity_id
_entity_poly.type
_entity_poly.pdbx_seq_one_letter_code
_entity_poly.pdbx_strand_id
1 'polypeptide(L)'
;MDYSIIISIVGILISMVSIYNSWQTRKESKERFAIETISDACKIEPCYRPYGENKIYITISNESEYAIYDVIILQGLNTTDLYKGNSLCKAKYIRSIKGHSQGSKIIEHRGLGMSKFFVIGIFFRDHLNNEWFRDSYGKTLQAKGYKNLLANKKIIFPPY
;
A
#
# COMPACT_ATOMS: atom_id res chain seq x y z
N MET A 1 33.34 -45.57 -30.50
CA MET A 1 32.49 -44.78 -29.58
C MET A 1 31.93 -43.63 -30.39
N ASP A 2 30.61 -43.58 -30.55
CA ASP A 2 29.95 -42.54 -31.33
C ASP A 2 29.96 -41.21 -30.57
N TYR A 3 30.88 -40.33 -30.95
CA TYR A 3 31.02 -38.98 -30.40
C TYR A 3 29.72 -38.15 -30.51
N SER A 4 28.82 -38.51 -31.42
CA SER A 4 27.50 -37.88 -31.56
C SER A 4 26.62 -38.05 -30.30
N ILE A 5 26.71 -39.19 -29.62
CA ILE A 5 25.98 -39.45 -28.37
C ILE A 5 26.52 -38.56 -27.25
N ILE A 6 27.85 -38.44 -27.17
CA ILE A 6 28.53 -37.61 -26.17
C ILE A 6 28.17 -36.13 -26.35
N ILE A 7 28.23 -35.63 -27.60
CA ILE A 7 27.87 -34.24 -27.93
C ILE A 7 26.41 -33.96 -27.58
N SER A 8 25.50 -34.91 -27.85
CA SER A 8 24.08 -34.76 -27.54
C SER A 8 23.81 -34.68 -26.03
N ILE A 9 24.47 -35.54 -25.24
CA ILE A 9 24.35 -35.51 -23.77
C ILE A 9 24.88 -34.19 -23.19
N VAL A 10 26.01 -33.70 -23.68
CA VAL A 10 26.57 -32.40 -23.26
C VAL A 10 25.64 -31.25 -23.63
N GLY A 11 25.05 -31.26 -24.84
CA GLY A 11 24.08 -30.25 -25.26
C GLY A 11 22.82 -30.21 -24.38
N ILE A 12 22.31 -31.39 -23.99
CA ILE A 12 21.18 -31.51 -23.07
C ILE A 12 21.53 -30.92 -21.70
N LEU A 13 22.72 -31.21 -21.15
CA LEU A 13 23.16 -30.67 -19.87
C LEU A 13 23.28 -29.14 -19.90
N ILE A 14 23.85 -28.57 -20.96
CA ILE A 14 23.94 -27.10 -21.13
C ILE A 14 22.54 -26.48 -21.15
N SER A 15 21.60 -27.08 -21.90
CA SER A 15 20.21 -26.61 -21.96
C SER A 15 19.53 -26.64 -20.59
N MET A 16 19.71 -27.70 -19.81
CA MET A 16 19.15 -27.78 -18.46
C MET A 16 19.70 -26.69 -17.54
N VAL A 17 21.01 -26.44 -17.59
CA VAL A 17 21.66 -25.37 -16.80
C VAL A 17 21.15 -23.99 -17.23
N SER A 18 20.99 -23.73 -18.53
CA SER A 18 20.43 -22.47 -19.04
C SER A 18 18.99 -22.24 -18.57
N ILE A 19 18.15 -23.29 -18.60
CA ILE A 19 16.76 -23.22 -18.09
C ILE A 19 16.76 -22.92 -16.59
N TYR A 20 17.62 -23.61 -15.82
CA TYR A 20 17.74 -23.38 -14.38
C TYR A 20 18.16 -21.94 -14.07
N ASN A 21 19.19 -21.43 -14.73
CA ASN A 21 19.66 -20.04 -14.53
C ASN A 21 18.59 -19.02 -14.94
N SER A 22 17.86 -19.28 -16.03
CA SER A 22 16.73 -18.41 -16.45
C SER A 22 15.60 -18.43 -15.42
N TRP A 23 15.28 -19.58 -14.85
CA TRP A 23 14.28 -19.69 -13.80
C TRP A 23 14.72 -18.97 -12.53
N GLN A 24 15.97 -19.15 -12.10
CA GLN A 24 16.52 -18.52 -10.90
C GLN A 24 16.56 -16.99 -11.04
N THR A 25 17.03 -16.46 -12.17
CA THR A 25 17.03 -15.02 -12.43
C THR A 25 15.61 -14.42 -12.45
N ARG A 26 14.63 -15.13 -13.01
CA ARG A 26 13.21 -14.72 -12.94
C ARG A 26 12.70 -14.70 -11.51
N LYS A 27 13.11 -15.65 -10.66
CA LYS A 27 12.72 -15.69 -9.25
C LYS A 27 13.32 -14.51 -8.49
N GLU A 28 14.62 -14.27 -8.62
CA GLU A 28 15.31 -13.16 -7.96
C GLU A 28 14.78 -11.80 -8.40
N SER A 29 14.49 -11.63 -9.69
CA SER A 29 13.90 -10.39 -10.23
C SER A 29 12.51 -10.12 -9.63
N LYS A 30 11.66 -11.16 -9.49
CA LYS A 30 10.35 -11.02 -8.84
C LYS A 30 10.48 -10.64 -7.36
N GLU A 31 11.43 -11.23 -6.65
CA GLU A 31 11.67 -10.92 -5.24
C GLU A 31 12.15 -9.47 -5.06
N ARG A 32 13.10 -9.01 -5.88
CA ARG A 32 13.56 -7.61 -5.87
C ARG A 32 12.41 -6.64 -6.17
N PHE A 33 11.60 -6.94 -7.18
CA PHE A 33 10.45 -6.11 -7.53
C PHE A 33 9.42 -6.04 -6.40
N ALA A 34 9.18 -7.15 -5.69
CA ALA A 34 8.30 -7.18 -4.53
C ALA A 34 8.84 -6.34 -3.37
N ILE A 35 10.16 -6.38 -3.13
CA ILE A 35 10.81 -5.55 -2.12
C ILE A 35 10.74 -4.07 -2.47
N GLU A 36 10.99 -3.73 -3.73
CA GLU A 36 10.96 -2.35 -4.23
C GLU A 36 9.55 -1.74 -4.15
N THR A 37 8.52 -2.52 -4.51
CA THR A 37 7.12 -2.08 -4.39
C THR A 37 6.68 -1.84 -2.94
N ILE A 38 7.10 -2.69 -2.00
CA ILE A 38 6.87 -2.46 -0.58
C ILE A 38 7.63 -1.23 -0.08
N SER A 39 8.88 -1.05 -0.53
CA SER A 39 9.71 0.11 -0.19
C SER A 39 9.05 1.42 -0.62
N ASP A 40 8.48 1.47 -1.83
CA ASP A 40 7.77 2.64 -2.33
C ASP A 40 6.47 2.92 -1.55
N ALA A 41 5.71 1.87 -1.20
CA ALA A 41 4.54 2.03 -0.34
C ALA A 41 4.91 2.58 1.05
N CYS A 42 6.10 2.25 1.55
CA CYS A 42 6.63 2.77 2.81
C CYS A 42 7.03 4.26 2.75
N LYS A 43 7.20 4.85 1.56
CA LYS A 43 7.47 6.28 1.38
C LYS A 43 6.21 7.15 1.49
N ILE A 44 5.04 6.55 1.73
CA ILE A 44 3.77 7.26 1.87
C ILE A 44 3.46 7.47 3.36
N GLU A 45 3.56 8.69 3.86
CA GLU A 45 3.44 8.95 5.30
C GLU A 45 2.21 9.79 5.64
N PRO A 46 1.19 9.21 6.30
CA PRO A 46 0.10 9.98 6.86
C PRO A 46 0.51 10.63 8.19
N CYS A 47 0.40 11.94 8.27
CA CYS A 47 0.58 12.71 9.50
C CYS A 47 -0.67 13.53 9.82
N TYR A 48 -0.83 13.91 11.08
CA TYR A 48 -1.97 14.71 11.51
C TYR A 48 -1.56 15.78 12.51
N ARG A 49 -2.32 16.88 12.53
CA ARG A 49 -2.19 17.95 13.52
C ARG A 49 -3.58 18.40 13.98
N PRO A 50 -3.75 18.73 15.27
CA PRO A 50 -4.99 19.34 15.75
C PRO A 50 -5.31 20.61 14.94
N TYR A 51 -6.60 20.82 14.63
CA TYR A 51 -7.07 21.99 13.89
C TYR A 51 -8.40 22.49 14.49
N GLY A 52 -8.32 23.45 15.41
CA GLY A 52 -9.47 23.85 16.22
C GLY A 52 -9.91 22.76 17.22
N GLU A 53 -11.11 22.89 17.78
CA GLU A 53 -11.54 22.05 18.90
C GLU A 53 -11.92 20.61 18.52
N ASN A 54 -12.53 20.42 17.34
CA ASN A 54 -13.10 19.12 16.92
C ASN A 54 -12.69 18.69 15.52
N LYS A 55 -11.60 19.26 14.99
CA LYS A 55 -11.10 18.92 13.65
C LYS A 55 -9.63 18.61 13.70
N ILE A 56 -9.23 17.73 12.79
CA ILE A 56 -7.84 17.31 12.62
C ILE A 56 -7.48 17.54 11.17
N TYR A 57 -6.36 18.22 10.98
CA TYR A 57 -5.76 18.42 9.68
C TYR A 57 -4.85 17.23 9.40
N ILE A 58 -5.18 16.46 8.36
CA ILE A 58 -4.41 15.30 7.93
C ILE A 58 -3.65 15.68 6.67
N THR A 59 -2.37 15.37 6.67
CA THR A 59 -1.50 15.48 5.50
C THR A 59 -0.95 14.11 5.18
N ILE A 60 -0.90 13.76 3.90
CA ILE A 60 -0.30 12.53 3.40
C ILE A 60 0.87 12.95 2.54
N SER A 61 2.08 12.67 2.99
CA SER A 61 3.31 12.86 2.24
C SER A 61 3.50 11.69 1.30
N ASN A 62 3.66 11.96 0.01
CA ASN A 62 4.12 10.97 -0.95
C ASN A 62 5.56 11.31 -1.31
N GLU A 63 6.51 10.62 -0.69
CA GLU A 63 7.94 10.80 -0.95
C GLU A 63 8.45 9.89 -2.07
N SER A 64 7.59 9.02 -2.63
CA SER A 64 7.93 8.23 -3.80
C SER A 64 7.99 9.09 -5.07
N GLU A 65 8.71 8.59 -6.07
CA GLU A 65 8.80 9.25 -7.39
C GLU A 65 7.46 9.24 -8.13
N TYR A 66 6.58 8.29 -7.79
CA TYR A 66 5.36 8.00 -8.53
C TYR A 66 4.11 8.54 -7.83
N ALA A 67 3.06 8.78 -8.62
CA ALA A 67 1.77 9.17 -8.06
C ALA A 67 1.05 7.96 -7.41
N ILE A 68 0.28 8.25 -6.36
CA ILE A 68 -0.68 7.32 -5.77
C ILE A 68 -2.10 7.78 -6.08
N TYR A 69 -3.03 6.83 -6.13
CA TYR A 69 -4.40 7.02 -6.57
C TYR A 69 -5.40 6.48 -5.57
N ASP A 70 -6.62 6.99 -5.64
CA ASP A 70 -7.76 6.53 -4.85
C ASP A 70 -7.47 6.47 -3.35
N VAL A 71 -6.92 7.55 -2.80
CA VAL A 71 -6.47 7.60 -1.42
C VAL A 71 -7.68 7.76 -0.51
N ILE A 72 -7.98 6.73 0.28
CA ILE A 72 -9.07 6.69 1.25
C ILE A 72 -8.50 6.83 2.65
N ILE A 73 -8.92 7.86 3.35
CA ILE A 73 -8.43 8.22 4.68
C ILE A 73 -9.47 7.79 5.70
N LEU A 74 -9.05 6.93 6.62
CA LEU A 74 -9.83 6.49 7.77
C LEU A 74 -9.21 7.01 9.06
N GLN A 75 -10.08 7.24 10.03
CA GLN A 75 -9.72 7.64 11.38
C GLN A 75 -10.13 6.55 12.38
N GLY A 76 -9.24 6.24 13.32
CA GLY A 76 -9.47 5.32 14.42
C GLY A 76 -8.90 5.85 15.75
N LEU A 77 -9.32 5.22 16.85
CA LEU A 77 -8.75 5.43 18.18
C LEU A 77 -8.18 4.13 18.72
N ASN A 78 -7.00 4.20 19.32
CA ASN A 78 -6.35 3.12 20.08
C ASN A 78 -6.30 1.76 19.34
N THR A 79 -7.25 0.86 19.63
CA THR A 79 -7.34 -0.52 19.11
C THR A 79 -8.19 -0.66 17.84
N THR A 80 -8.58 0.46 17.23
CA THR A 80 -9.42 0.43 16.03
C THR A 80 -8.65 -0.22 14.87
N ASP A 81 -9.07 -1.41 14.46
CA ASP A 81 -8.52 -2.08 13.29
C ASP A 81 -9.02 -1.42 11.99
N LEU A 82 -8.30 -0.36 11.58
CA LEU A 82 -8.58 0.39 10.37
C LEU A 82 -8.40 -0.44 9.11
N TYR A 83 -7.50 -1.43 9.13
CA TYR A 83 -7.30 -2.35 8.01
C TYR A 83 -8.55 -3.19 7.75
N LYS A 84 -9.22 -3.64 8.82
CA LYS A 84 -10.53 -4.31 8.73
C LYS A 84 -11.68 -3.33 8.45
N GLY A 85 -11.41 -2.04 8.21
CA GLY A 85 -12.42 -1.04 7.98
C GLY A 85 -13.24 -0.73 9.24
N ASN A 86 -12.67 -0.82 10.44
CA ASN A 86 -13.33 -0.22 11.60
C ASN A 86 -12.95 1.26 11.61
N SER A 87 -13.91 2.17 11.59
CA SER A 87 -13.64 3.60 11.66
C SER A 87 -14.72 4.31 12.48
N LEU A 88 -14.30 5.34 13.20
CA LEU A 88 -15.19 6.15 14.03
C LEU A 88 -15.80 7.33 13.26
N CYS A 89 -15.33 7.58 12.04
CA CYS A 89 -15.70 8.75 11.24
C CYS A 89 -15.96 8.35 9.78
N LYS A 90 -16.60 9.25 9.02
CA LYS A 90 -16.73 9.07 7.57
C LYS A 90 -15.36 9.12 6.92
N ALA A 91 -15.11 8.21 5.98
CA ALA A 91 -13.90 8.23 5.18
C ALA A 91 -13.78 9.54 4.39
N LYS A 92 -12.55 10.02 4.19
CA LYS A 92 -12.25 11.05 3.20
C LYS A 92 -11.56 10.45 1.99
N TYR A 93 -11.77 11.07 0.85
CA TYR A 93 -11.22 10.63 -0.42
C TYR A 93 -10.35 11.73 -1.03
N ILE A 94 -9.19 11.32 -1.56
CA ILE A 94 -8.33 12.13 -2.42
C ILE A 94 -8.06 11.30 -3.68
N ARG A 95 -8.42 11.84 -4.84
CA ARG A 95 -8.32 11.12 -6.12
C ARG A 95 -6.89 10.68 -6.44
N SER A 96 -5.93 11.57 -6.22
CA SER A 96 -4.52 11.29 -6.49
C SER A 96 -3.61 12.23 -5.71
N ILE A 97 -2.42 11.75 -5.36
CA ILE A 97 -1.32 12.54 -4.81
C ILE A 97 -0.11 12.28 -5.71
N LYS A 98 0.48 13.33 -6.30
CA LYS A 98 1.64 13.20 -7.19
C LYS A 98 2.87 12.71 -6.41
N GLY A 99 3.86 12.16 -7.10
CA GLY A 99 5.18 11.88 -6.52
C GLY A 99 5.82 13.15 -5.98
N HIS A 100 6.59 13.01 -4.90
CA HIS A 100 7.21 14.11 -4.15
C HIS A 100 6.25 15.27 -3.81
N SER A 101 5.00 14.93 -3.46
CA SER A 101 3.97 15.94 -3.14
C SER A 101 3.14 15.53 -1.93
N GLN A 102 2.31 16.46 -1.46
CA GLN A 102 1.44 16.24 -0.31
C GLN A 102 -0.03 16.42 -0.70
N GLY A 103 -0.87 15.52 -0.22
CA GLY A 103 -2.32 15.69 -0.21
C GLY A 103 -2.80 15.99 1.19
N SER A 104 -3.80 16.85 1.35
CA SER A 104 -4.35 17.17 2.67
C SER A 104 -5.88 17.18 2.72
N LYS A 105 -6.42 16.80 3.88
CA LYS A 105 -7.84 16.87 4.19
C LYS A 105 -8.07 17.19 5.65
N ILE A 106 -9.12 17.95 5.90
CA ILE A 106 -9.65 18.16 7.25
C ILE A 106 -10.70 17.09 7.53
N ILE A 107 -10.57 16.44 8.69
CA ILE A 107 -11.55 15.48 9.22
C ILE A 107 -12.11 16.01 10.53
N GLU A 108 -13.43 16.04 10.62
CA GLU A 108 -14.14 16.29 11.87
C GLU A 108 -14.17 15.00 12.70
N HIS A 109 -13.76 15.10 13.96
CA HIS A 109 -13.84 13.99 14.90
C HIS A 109 -14.90 14.27 15.96
N ARG A 110 -15.58 13.21 16.42
CA ARG A 110 -16.52 13.30 17.53
C ARG A 110 -15.78 13.22 18.86
N GLY A 111 -15.07 14.28 19.24
CA GLY A 111 -14.45 14.47 20.56
C GLY A 111 -13.40 13.43 20.95
N LEU A 112 -12.14 13.86 21.08
CA LEU A 112 -11.09 13.03 21.67
C LEU A 112 -11.22 13.13 23.20
N GLY A 113 -12.09 12.32 23.81
CA GLY A 113 -12.12 12.22 25.28
C GLY A 113 -10.73 11.92 25.88
N MET A 114 -10.55 12.13 27.19
CA MET A 114 -9.24 12.02 27.86
C MET A 114 -8.51 10.71 27.51
N SER A 115 -7.35 10.88 26.86
CA SER A 115 -6.33 9.87 26.54
C SER A 115 -6.77 8.69 25.65
N LYS A 116 -6.90 8.93 24.34
CA LYS A 116 -6.78 7.88 23.32
C LYS A 116 -5.82 8.32 22.22
N PHE A 117 -4.90 7.42 21.85
CA PHE A 117 -4.04 7.61 20.70
C PHE A 117 -4.86 7.66 19.41
N PHE A 118 -4.59 8.67 18.60
CA PHE A 118 -5.26 8.89 17.34
C PHE A 118 -4.49 8.20 16.22
N VAL A 119 -5.18 7.35 15.46
CA VAL A 119 -4.59 6.58 14.37
C VAL A 119 -5.22 7.04 13.06
N ILE A 120 -4.38 7.43 12.10
CA ILE A 120 -4.79 7.64 10.72
C ILE A 120 -4.36 6.44 9.90
N GLY A 121 -5.30 5.84 9.19
CA GLY A 121 -5.05 4.77 8.23
C GLY A 121 -5.43 5.25 6.85
N ILE A 122 -4.57 4.99 5.87
CA ILE A 122 -4.82 5.29 4.48
C ILE A 122 -4.83 4.01 3.68
N PHE A 123 -5.82 3.87 2.82
CA PHE A 123 -5.79 2.92 1.72
C PHE A 123 -5.49 3.68 0.44
N PHE A 124 -4.65 3.12 -0.42
CA PHE A 124 -4.30 3.74 -1.69
C PHE A 124 -3.94 2.69 -2.71
N ARG A 125 -3.93 3.11 -3.98
CA ARG A 125 -3.44 2.34 -5.11
C ARG A 125 -2.16 2.98 -5.63
N ASP A 126 -1.11 2.19 -5.84
CA ASP A 126 0.13 2.67 -6.41
C ASP A 126 0.06 2.80 -7.95
N HIS A 127 1.14 3.24 -8.57
CA HIS A 127 1.27 3.40 -10.02
C HIS A 127 1.25 2.07 -10.81
N LEU A 128 1.45 0.94 -10.13
CA LEU A 128 1.42 -0.41 -10.69
C LEU A 128 0.07 -1.10 -10.46
N ASN A 129 -0.91 -0.39 -9.91
CA ASN A 129 -2.22 -0.89 -9.49
C ASN A 129 -2.21 -1.86 -8.31
N ASN A 130 -1.13 -1.95 -7.54
CA ASN A 130 -1.19 -2.64 -6.25
C ASN A 130 -1.94 -1.78 -5.24
N GLU A 131 -2.67 -2.45 -4.37
CA GLU A 131 -3.48 -1.80 -3.34
C GLU A 131 -2.82 -2.00 -1.98
N TRP A 132 -2.71 -0.91 -1.25
CA TRP A 132 -1.94 -0.83 -0.01
C TRP A 132 -2.75 -0.20 1.10
N PHE A 133 -2.42 -0.59 2.32
CA PHE A 133 -2.83 0.07 3.55
C PHE A 133 -1.59 0.52 4.29
N ARG A 134 -1.60 1.77 4.76
CA ARG A 134 -0.56 2.30 5.65
C ARG A 134 -1.18 3.12 6.77
N ASP A 135 -0.68 2.97 7.99
CA ASP A 135 -1.11 3.79 9.11
C ASP A 135 -0.04 4.80 9.57
N SER A 136 -0.46 5.73 10.42
CA SER A 136 0.39 6.77 11.00
C SER A 136 1.45 6.24 11.97
N TYR A 137 1.44 4.93 12.27
CA TYR A 137 2.47 4.25 13.06
C TYR A 137 3.46 3.47 12.18
N GLY A 138 3.33 3.58 10.85
CA GLY A 138 4.23 2.96 9.89
C GLY A 138 3.85 1.52 9.51
N LYS A 139 2.73 0.97 10.01
CA LYS A 139 2.28 -0.37 9.62
C LYS A 139 1.85 -0.33 8.15
N THR A 140 2.50 -1.16 7.33
CA THR A 140 2.21 -1.25 5.89
C THR A 140 1.76 -2.66 5.54
N LEU A 141 0.64 -2.79 4.84
CA LEU A 141 0.05 -4.07 4.44
C LEU A 141 -0.46 -4.00 3.01
N GLN A 142 -0.40 -5.11 2.29
CA GLN A 142 -1.10 -5.23 1.02
C GLN A 142 -2.62 -5.36 1.30
N ALA A 143 -3.42 -4.56 0.61
CA ALA A 143 -4.84 -4.37 0.89
C ALA A 143 -5.73 -4.67 -0.33
N LYS A 144 -5.47 -5.80 -1.00
CA LYS A 144 -6.20 -6.18 -2.21
C LYS A 144 -7.71 -6.29 -1.95
N GLY A 145 -8.51 -5.58 -2.74
CA GLY A 145 -9.96 -5.49 -2.63
C GLY A 145 -10.46 -4.57 -1.53
N TYR A 146 -9.65 -3.64 -0.99
CA TYR A 146 -10.07 -2.78 0.11
C TYR A 146 -11.34 -1.97 -0.20
N LYS A 147 -11.54 -1.54 -1.46
CA LYS A 147 -12.75 -0.79 -1.84
C LYS A 147 -14.02 -1.62 -1.57
N ASN A 148 -14.01 -2.91 -1.91
CA ASN A 148 -15.13 -3.81 -1.62
C ASN A 148 -15.31 -4.02 -0.12
N LEU A 149 -14.21 -4.20 0.61
CA LEU A 149 -14.24 -4.35 2.07
C LEU A 149 -14.87 -3.13 2.75
N LEU A 150 -14.46 -1.92 2.36
CA LEU A 150 -14.97 -0.67 2.92
C LEU A 150 -16.41 -0.38 2.48
N ALA A 151 -16.77 -0.71 1.24
CA ALA A 151 -18.12 -0.56 0.72
C ALA A 151 -19.12 -1.50 1.43
N ASN A 152 -18.74 -2.76 1.67
CA ASN A 152 -19.56 -3.72 2.42
C ASN A 152 -19.83 -3.25 3.86
N LYS A 153 -18.88 -2.50 4.44
CA LYS A 153 -19.04 -1.85 5.75
C LYS A 153 -19.75 -0.50 5.69
N LYS A 154 -20.22 -0.06 4.51
CA LYS A 154 -20.90 1.23 4.28
C LYS A 154 -20.06 2.44 4.69
N ILE A 155 -18.74 2.33 4.57
CA ILE A 155 -17.77 3.39 4.91
C ILE A 155 -17.54 4.30 3.71
N ILE A 156 -17.55 3.70 2.51
CA ILE A 156 -17.45 4.39 1.23
C ILE A 156 -18.63 3.96 0.35
N PHE A 157 -19.03 4.84 -0.56
CA PHE A 157 -20.14 4.60 -1.48
C PHE A 157 -19.71 4.92 -2.92
N PRO A 158 -20.16 4.17 -3.93
CA PRO A 158 -19.94 4.49 -5.33
C PRO A 158 -20.60 5.82 -5.75
N PRO A 159 -20.18 6.46 -6.86
CA PRO A 159 -18.97 6.14 -7.62
C PRO A 159 -17.76 6.71 -6.87
N TYR A 160 -16.82 5.84 -6.49
CA TYR A 160 -15.63 6.26 -5.75
C TYR A 160 -14.76 7.18 -6.60
#